data_AF-A0A521RXY7-F1
#
_entry.id   AF-A0A521RXY7-F1
#
_cell.length_a   1.000
_cell.length_b   1.000
_cell.length_c   1.000
_cell.angle_alpha   90.00
_cell.angle_beta   90.00
_cell.angle_gamma   90.00
#
_symmetry.space_group_name_H-M   'P 1'
#
loop_
_entity.id
_entity.type
_entity.pdbx_description
1 polymer ?
#
loop_
_entity_poly.entity_id
_entity_poly.type
_entity_poly.pdbx_seq_one_letter_code
_entity_poly.pdbx_strand_id
1 'polypeptide(L)'
;MSRFEPPPDPSGPPDRPKPRALARPPTVELAAAILIVGGAVNLVGALLAAVAAGAADPFLWLTIGLNLASAVVGILVRTGRLWLVTVNFAAVLGFLDLLGASVNPAALMLGVAEILVVVILIRHKPWFDEVAAARAAGPDRERVRPVP
;
A
#
# COMPACT_ATOMS: atom_id res chain seq x y z
N MET A 1 -1.74 -50.97 -10.40
CA MET A 1 -3.09 -50.38 -10.56
C MET A 1 -2.94 -49.03 -11.24
N SER A 2 -3.14 -48.98 -12.56
CA SER A 2 -3.03 -47.75 -13.35
C SER A 2 -4.33 -46.95 -13.24
N ARG A 3 -4.28 -45.68 -12.82
CA ARG A 3 -5.45 -44.80 -12.79
C ARG A 3 -5.85 -44.49 -14.23
N PHE A 4 -7.04 -44.91 -14.61
CA PHE A 4 -7.70 -44.47 -15.83
C PHE A 4 -8.15 -43.02 -15.62
N GLU A 5 -7.42 -42.07 -16.16
CA GLU A 5 -7.84 -40.68 -16.23
C GLU A 5 -8.78 -40.55 -17.44
N PRO A 6 -10.07 -40.22 -17.24
CA PRO A 6 -11.00 -40.09 -18.36
C PRO A 6 -10.54 -38.98 -19.31
N PRO A 7 -10.79 -39.14 -20.63
CA PRO A 7 -10.37 -38.17 -21.62
C PRO A 7 -10.96 -36.78 -21.32
N PRO A 8 -10.20 -35.70 -21.57
CA PRO A 8 -10.64 -34.34 -21.30
C PRO A 8 -11.94 -34.06 -22.06
N ASP A 9 -12.98 -33.65 -21.33
CA ASP A 9 -14.29 -33.33 -21.86
C ASP A 9 -14.20 -32.06 -22.74
N PRO A 10 -14.38 -32.17 -24.08
CA PRO A 10 -14.32 -31.01 -24.97
C PRO A 10 -15.53 -30.07 -24.80
N SER A 11 -16.52 -30.46 -23.99
CA SER A 11 -17.74 -29.71 -23.69
C SER A 11 -17.60 -28.79 -22.46
N GLY A 12 -16.48 -28.87 -21.75
CA GLY A 12 -16.21 -28.00 -20.62
C GLY A 12 -16.24 -26.53 -21.05
N PRO A 13 -16.81 -25.62 -20.24
CA PRO A 13 -16.76 -24.19 -20.55
C PRO A 13 -15.29 -23.83 -20.81
N PRO A 14 -14.98 -23.08 -21.89
CA PRO A 14 -13.61 -22.78 -22.27
C PRO A 14 -12.87 -22.25 -21.04
N ASP A 15 -11.71 -22.84 -20.74
CA ASP A 15 -10.83 -22.44 -19.64
C ASP A 15 -10.66 -20.92 -19.73
N ARG A 16 -11.44 -20.19 -18.93
CA ARG A 16 -11.31 -18.74 -18.90
C ARG A 16 -9.89 -18.49 -18.43
N PRO A 17 -9.07 -17.72 -19.18
CA PRO A 17 -7.73 -17.41 -18.74
C PRO A 17 -7.86 -16.79 -17.35
N LYS A 18 -7.37 -17.50 -16.32
CA LYS A 18 -7.32 -16.97 -14.96
C LYS A 18 -6.64 -15.61 -15.08
N PRO A 19 -7.21 -14.53 -14.52
CA PRO A 19 -6.57 -13.23 -14.54
C PRO A 19 -5.14 -13.41 -14.04
N ARG A 20 -4.15 -13.17 -14.92
CA ARG A 20 -2.74 -13.32 -14.56
C ARG A 20 -2.53 -12.39 -13.38
N ALA A 21 -2.31 -12.94 -12.19
CA ALA A 21 -2.11 -12.14 -11.00
C ALA A 21 -0.94 -11.18 -11.31
N LEU A 22 -1.22 -9.89 -11.38
CA LEU A 22 -0.20 -8.87 -11.66
C LEU A 22 0.88 -9.02 -10.59
N ALA A 23 2.07 -9.47 -10.99
CA ALA A 23 3.17 -9.69 -10.06
C ALA A 23 3.50 -8.36 -9.39
N ARG A 24 3.58 -8.35 -8.05
CA ARG A 24 3.86 -7.13 -7.29
C ARG A 24 5.37 -6.86 -7.32
N PRO A 25 5.81 -5.65 -7.71
CA PRO A 25 7.22 -5.32 -7.66
C PRO A 25 7.76 -5.39 -6.23
N PRO A 26 8.94 -6.00 -5.98
CA PRO A 26 9.50 -6.11 -4.63
C PRO A 26 9.81 -4.75 -4.00
N THR A 27 10.11 -3.75 -4.82
CA THR A 27 10.28 -2.34 -4.43
C THR A 27 9.01 -1.74 -3.84
N VAL A 28 7.83 -2.08 -4.38
CA VAL A 28 6.54 -1.62 -3.83
C VAL A 28 6.26 -2.28 -2.48
N GLU A 29 6.62 -3.55 -2.31
CA GLU A 29 6.53 -4.23 -0.99
C GLU A 29 7.50 -3.61 0.02
N LEU A 30 8.70 -3.20 -0.40
CA LEU A 30 9.63 -2.44 0.44
C LEU A 30 9.02 -1.09 0.87
N ALA A 31 8.44 -0.33 -0.06
CA ALA A 31 7.79 0.94 0.28
C ALA A 31 6.62 0.75 1.27
N ALA A 32 5.80 -0.28 1.06
CA ALA A 32 4.75 -0.65 2.01
C ALA A 32 5.31 -1.03 3.39
N ALA A 33 6.41 -1.80 3.42
CA ALA A 33 7.07 -2.17 4.67
C ALA A 33 7.64 -0.96 5.42
N ILE A 34 8.23 0.01 4.71
CA ILE A 34 8.73 1.26 5.31
C ILE A 34 7.59 2.02 5.98
N LEU A 35 6.46 2.22 5.30
CA LEU A 35 5.29 2.91 5.87
C LEU A 35 4.75 2.21 7.13
N ILE A 36 4.63 0.87 7.07
CA ILE A 36 4.10 0.09 8.20
C ILE A 36 5.05 0.14 9.39
N VAL A 37 6.35 -0.12 9.17
CA VAL A 37 7.34 -0.17 10.25
C VAL A 37 7.62 1.21 10.80
N GLY A 38 7.78 2.22 9.94
CA GLY A 38 7.97 3.62 10.33
C GLY A 38 6.78 4.14 11.14
N GLY A 39 5.56 3.92 10.64
CA GLY A 39 4.33 4.25 11.36
C GLY A 39 4.23 3.53 12.71
N ALA A 40 4.54 2.23 12.78
CA ALA A 40 4.50 1.47 14.03
C ALA A 40 5.53 1.97 15.06
N VAL A 41 6.77 2.23 14.64
CA VAL A 41 7.84 2.73 15.53
C VAL A 41 7.47 4.09 16.10
N ASN A 42 7.03 5.03 15.25
CA ASN A 42 6.62 6.36 15.70
C ASN A 42 5.34 6.32 16.55
N LEU A 43 4.39 5.41 16.24
CA LEU A 43 3.20 5.22 17.04
C LEU A 43 3.56 4.77 18.46
N VAL A 44 4.47 3.80 18.61
CA VAL A 44 4.95 3.37 19.93
C VAL A 44 5.61 4.53 20.67
N GLY A 45 6.46 5.32 20.00
CA GLY A 45 7.08 6.51 20.60
C GLY A 45 6.04 7.53 21.07
N ALA A 46 5.03 7.82 20.25
CA ALA A 46 3.97 8.76 20.56
C ALA A 46 3.07 8.28 21.73
N LEU A 47 2.76 6.98 21.79
CA LEU A 47 2.00 6.40 22.89
C LEU A 47 2.76 6.46 24.21
N LEU A 48 4.07 6.18 24.20
CA LEU A 48 4.92 6.32 25.39
C LEU A 48 4.97 7.78 25.88
N ALA A 49 5.07 8.74 24.95
CA ALA A 49 5.02 10.16 25.29
C ALA A 49 3.65 10.55 25.88
N ALA A 50 2.55 9.99 25.36
CA ALA A 50 1.19 10.26 25.83
C ALA A 50 1.00 9.88 27.31
N VAL A 51 1.54 8.70 27.67
CA VAL A 51 1.49 8.17 29.04
C VAL A 51 2.31 9.05 29.99
N ALA A 52 3.45 9.58 29.54
CA ALA A 52 4.34 10.39 30.37
C ALA A 52 3.85 11.83 30.56
N ALA A 53 3.29 12.47 29.52
CA ALA A 53 2.96 13.89 29.53
C ALA A 53 1.54 14.22 30.05
N GLY A 54 0.66 13.23 30.18
CA GLY A 54 -0.77 13.45 30.43
C GLY A 54 -1.47 13.92 29.15
N ALA A 55 -2.57 13.28 28.80
CA ALA A 55 -3.15 13.22 27.44
C ALA A 55 -3.79 14.51 26.87
N ALA A 56 -3.32 15.70 27.24
CA ALA A 56 -3.95 16.98 26.90
C ALA A 56 -3.41 17.66 25.63
N ASP A 57 -2.33 17.16 25.00
CA ASP A 57 -1.73 17.79 23.82
C ASP A 57 -2.43 17.35 22.51
N PRO A 58 -3.12 18.26 21.80
CA PRO A 58 -3.76 17.95 20.52
C PRO A 58 -2.76 17.51 19.43
N PHE A 59 -1.52 18.01 19.47
CA PHE A 59 -0.48 17.62 18.51
C PHE A 59 -0.03 16.19 18.70
N LEU A 60 -0.04 15.70 19.95
CA LEU A 60 0.26 14.32 20.25
C LEU A 60 -0.81 13.38 19.67
N TRP A 61 -2.09 13.73 19.81
CA TRP A 61 -3.19 12.95 19.21
C TRP A 61 -3.16 12.95 17.69
N LEU A 62 -2.82 14.10 17.07
CA LEU A 62 -2.60 14.18 15.63
C LEU A 62 -1.44 13.27 15.20
N THR A 63 -0.34 13.27 15.95
CA THR A 63 0.82 12.41 15.68
C THR A 63 0.46 10.94 15.75
N ILE A 64 -0.30 10.52 16.76
CA ILE A 64 -0.82 9.14 16.86
C ILE A 64 -1.69 8.80 15.64
N GLY A 65 -2.61 9.69 15.27
CA GLY A 65 -3.48 9.50 14.11
C GLY A 65 -2.73 9.36 12.79
N LEU A 66 -1.73 10.21 12.56
CA LEU A 66 -0.87 10.16 11.37
C LEU A 66 -0.07 8.86 11.31
N ASN A 67 0.52 8.42 12.42
CA ASN A 67 1.30 7.19 12.45
C ASN A 67 0.45 5.93 12.25
N LEU A 68 -0.76 5.91 12.80
CA LEU A 68 -1.74 4.87 12.52
C LEU A 68 -2.17 4.89 11.04
N ALA A 69 -2.44 6.07 10.50
CA ALA A 69 -2.78 6.23 9.09
C ALA A 69 -1.64 5.75 8.17
N SER A 70 -0.37 5.95 8.54
CA SER A 70 0.79 5.46 7.79
C SER A 70 0.77 3.94 7.65
N ALA A 71 0.52 3.21 8.75
CA ALA A 71 0.39 1.76 8.71
C ALA A 71 -0.78 1.30 7.81
N VAL A 72 -1.94 1.97 7.90
CA VAL A 72 -3.11 1.68 7.06
C VAL A 72 -2.80 1.93 5.58
N VAL A 73 -2.15 3.04 5.27
CA VAL A 73 -1.75 3.42 3.92
C VAL A 73 -0.74 2.41 3.36
N GLY A 74 0.24 1.95 4.15
CA GLY A 74 1.17 0.89 3.75
C GLY A 74 0.46 -0.42 3.41
N ILE A 75 -0.58 -0.80 4.14
CA ILE A 75 -1.44 -1.96 3.79
C ILE A 75 -2.17 -1.72 2.46
N LEU A 76 -2.71 -0.52 2.25
CA LEU A 76 -3.43 -0.16 1.02
C LEU A 76 -2.52 -0.18 -0.21
N VAL A 77 -1.25 0.21 -0.08
CA VAL A 77 -0.23 0.12 -1.15
C VAL A 77 -0.12 -1.31 -1.70
N ARG A 78 -0.18 -2.33 -0.83
CA ARG A 78 -0.13 -3.74 -1.26
C ARG A 78 -1.29 -4.15 -2.15
N THR A 79 -2.42 -3.45 -2.06
CA THR A 79 -3.60 -3.69 -2.90
C THR A 79 -3.58 -2.90 -4.21
N GLY A 80 -2.53 -2.09 -4.43
CA GLY A 80 -2.43 -1.18 -5.57
C GLY A 80 -3.52 -0.10 -5.60
N ARG A 81 -4.14 0.21 -4.45
CA ARG A 81 -5.23 1.19 -4.34
C ARG A 81 -4.69 2.55 -3.92
N LEU A 82 -5.47 3.59 -4.23
CA LEU A 82 -5.31 4.94 -3.70
C LEU A 82 -3.90 5.54 -3.89
N TRP A 83 -3.22 5.21 -5.00
CA TRP A 83 -1.85 5.66 -5.28
C TRP A 83 -1.62 7.14 -5.00
N LEU A 84 -2.51 8.02 -5.49
CA LEU A 84 -2.38 9.46 -5.32
C LEU A 84 -2.51 9.87 -3.84
N VAL A 85 -3.41 9.24 -3.08
CA VAL A 85 -3.55 9.49 -1.64
C VAL A 85 -2.30 9.04 -0.91
N THR A 86 -1.77 7.85 -1.22
CA THR A 86 -0.55 7.34 -0.62
C THR A 86 0.64 8.26 -0.88
N VAL A 87 0.84 8.71 -2.12
CA VAL A 87 1.95 9.60 -2.48
C VAL A 87 1.86 10.93 -1.73
N ASN A 88 0.67 11.54 -1.68
CA ASN A 88 0.47 12.79 -0.94
C ASN A 88 0.67 12.59 0.57
N PHE A 89 0.14 11.50 1.12
CA PHE A 89 0.29 11.18 2.52
C PHE A 89 1.77 11.01 2.92
N ALA A 90 2.52 10.19 2.17
CA ALA A 90 3.95 9.97 2.41
C ALA A 90 4.77 11.26 2.23
N ALA A 91 4.43 12.10 1.24
CA ALA A 91 5.10 13.38 1.05
C ALA A 91 4.88 14.35 2.22
N VAL A 92 3.64 14.44 2.73
CA VAL A 92 3.32 15.28 3.90
C VAL A 92 4.01 14.73 5.14
N LEU A 93 3.93 13.41 5.39
CA LEU A 93 4.55 12.79 6.54
C LEU A 93 6.08 12.98 6.53
N GLY A 94 6.72 12.70 5.39
CA GLY A 94 8.16 12.91 5.23
C GLY A 94 8.58 14.36 5.41
N PHE A 95 7.77 15.32 4.93
CA PHE A 95 8.02 16.74 5.16
C PHE A 95 7.93 17.10 6.65
N LEU A 96 6.92 16.60 7.38
CA LEU A 96 6.78 16.83 8.82
C LEU A 96 7.96 16.25 9.60
N ASP A 97 8.41 15.04 9.25
CA ASP A 97 9.57 14.40 9.88
C ASP A 97 10.88 15.19 9.59
N LEU A 98 11.03 15.73 8.38
CA LEU A 98 12.16 16.60 8.04
C LEU A 98 12.16 17.92 8.82
N LEU A 99 10.99 18.50 9.11
CA LEU A 99 10.91 19.67 9.99
C LEU A 99 11.37 19.33 11.42
N GLY A 100 11.03 18.12 11.89
CA GLY A 100 11.46 17.60 13.18
C GLY A 100 12.95 17.21 13.25
N ALA A 101 13.64 17.10 12.11
CA ALA A 101 15.03 16.64 12.02
C ALA A 101 16.03 17.51 12.79
N SER A 102 15.72 18.80 12.99
CA SER A 102 16.56 19.71 13.77
C SER A 102 16.60 19.38 15.26
N VAL A 103 15.56 18.71 15.77
CA VAL A 103 15.40 18.34 17.19
C VAL A 103 15.71 16.86 17.41
N ASN A 104 15.37 16.00 16.45
CA ASN A 104 15.56 14.56 16.56
C ASN A 104 16.21 13.98 15.30
N PRO A 105 17.46 13.45 15.38
CA PRO A 105 18.13 12.81 14.24
C PRO A 105 17.37 11.62 13.65
N ALA A 106 16.56 10.91 14.46
CA ALA A 106 15.74 9.82 13.97
C ALA A 106 14.66 10.32 12.99
N ALA A 107 14.16 11.54 13.19
CA ALA A 107 13.18 12.15 12.29
C ALA A 107 13.80 12.45 10.91
N LEU A 108 15.11 12.73 10.83
CA LEU A 108 15.80 12.82 9.54
C LEU A 108 15.79 11.49 8.80
N MET A 109 16.13 10.40 9.47
CA MET A 109 16.15 9.06 8.86
C MET A 109 14.77 8.66 8.36
N LEU A 110 13.73 8.93 9.15
CA LEU A 110 12.34 8.66 8.80
C LEU A 110 11.88 9.53 7.61
N GLY A 111 12.14 10.84 7.65
CA GLY A 111 11.81 11.73 6.55
C GLY A 111 12.48 11.33 5.23
N VAL A 112 13.74 10.88 5.28
CA VAL A 112 14.44 10.33 4.10
C VAL A 112 13.81 9.02 3.63
N ALA A 113 13.41 8.15 4.55
CA ALA A 113 12.72 6.91 4.20
C ALA A 113 11.36 7.18 3.53
N GLU A 114 10.62 8.19 3.98
CA GLU A 114 9.35 8.62 3.35
C GLU A 114 9.57 9.24 1.96
N ILE A 115 10.63 10.04 1.77
CA ILE A 115 11.02 10.49 0.42
C ILE A 115 11.30 9.29 -0.49
N LEU A 116 12.03 8.29 0.01
CA LEU A 116 12.32 7.07 -0.75
C LEU A 116 11.02 6.33 -1.13
N VAL A 117 10.06 6.23 -0.21
CA VAL A 117 8.70 5.69 -0.49
C VAL A 117 8.05 6.47 -1.63
N VAL A 118 8.01 7.79 -1.56
CA VAL A 118 7.43 8.65 -2.62
C VAL A 118 8.11 8.38 -3.97
N VAL A 119 9.44 8.34 -4.02
CA VAL A 119 10.21 8.06 -5.24
C VAL A 119 9.87 6.68 -5.80
N ILE A 120 9.79 5.64 -4.95
CA ILE A 120 9.43 4.29 -5.36
C ILE A 120 8.01 4.27 -5.95
N LEU A 121 7.04 4.88 -5.27
CA LEU A 121 5.64 4.90 -5.69
C LEU A 121 5.46 5.65 -7.02
N ILE A 122 6.18 6.76 -7.23
CA ILE A 122 6.15 7.49 -8.50
C ILE A 122 6.75 6.64 -9.63
N ARG A 123 7.90 5.99 -9.39
CA ARG A 123 8.55 5.14 -10.40
C ARG A 123 7.69 3.94 -10.81
N HIS A 124 6.90 3.40 -9.89
CA HIS A 124 6.03 2.25 -10.14
C HIS A 124 4.59 2.64 -10.45
N LYS A 125 4.31 3.91 -10.78
CA LYS A 125 2.98 4.36 -11.23
C LYS A 125 2.35 3.45 -12.30
N PRO A 126 3.08 2.96 -13.34
CA PRO A 126 2.49 2.07 -14.34
C PRO A 126 1.86 0.81 -13.75
N TRP A 127 2.47 0.22 -12.71
CA TRP A 127 1.90 -0.93 -12.02
C TRP A 127 0.58 -0.59 -11.31
N PHE A 128 0.49 0.57 -10.66
CA PHE A 128 -0.77 1.02 -10.05
C PHE A 128 -1.87 1.25 -11.09
N ASP A 129 -1.51 1.80 -12.26
CA ASP A 129 -2.44 2.01 -13.37
C ASP A 129 -2.95 0.66 -13.93
N GLU A 130 -2.06 -0.33 -14.08
CA GLU A 130 -2.42 -1.70 -14.50
C GLU A 130 -3.38 -2.38 -13.51
N VAL A 131 -3.09 -2.27 -12.20
CA VAL A 131 -3.97 -2.83 -11.16
C VAL A 131 -5.32 -2.11 -11.13
N ALA A 132 -5.36 -0.80 -11.38
CA ALA A 132 -6.61 -0.05 -11.49
C ALA A 132 -7.41 -0.47 -12.74
N ALA A 133 -6.75 -0.64 -13.89
CA ALA A 133 -7.36 -1.07 -15.13
C ALA A 133 -7.93 -2.50 -15.03
N ALA A 134 -7.16 -3.44 -14.44
CA ALA A 134 -7.61 -4.81 -14.21
C ALA A 134 -8.86 -4.88 -13.32
N ARG A 135 -9.00 -3.97 -12.35
CA ARG A 135 -10.22 -3.85 -11.52
C ARG A 135 -11.40 -3.24 -12.27
N ALA A 136 -11.16 -2.24 -13.12
CA ALA A 136 -12.18 -1.63 -13.95
C ALA A 136 -12.71 -2.58 -15.05
N ALA A 137 -11.87 -3.53 -15.48
CA ALA A 137 -12.21 -4.57 -16.46
C ALA A 137 -12.99 -5.76 -15.86
N GLY A 138 -13.63 -5.60 -14.70
CA GLY A 138 -14.32 -6.66 -13.96
C GLY A 138 -15.30 -7.53 -14.78
N PRO A 139 -15.72 -8.69 -14.22
CA PRO A 139 -16.38 -9.79 -14.94
C PRO A 139 -17.72 -9.47 -15.62
N ASP A 140 -18.28 -8.28 -15.43
CA ASP A 140 -19.57 -7.86 -15.99
C ASP A 140 -19.49 -7.35 -17.43
N ARG A 141 -18.32 -6.89 -17.92
CA ARG A 141 -18.22 -6.38 -19.30
C ARG A 141 -18.24 -7.47 -20.37
N GLU A 142 -17.89 -8.71 -20.02
CA GLU A 142 -17.96 -9.85 -20.95
C GLU A 142 -19.37 -10.45 -21.07
N ARG A 143 -20.28 -10.20 -20.11
CA ARG A 143 -21.65 -10.77 -20.16
C ARG A 143 -22.64 -9.96 -21.01
N VAL A 144 -22.30 -8.71 -21.38
CA VAL A 144 -23.23 -7.78 -22.04
C VAL A 144 -22.95 -7.63 -23.55
N ARG A 145 -22.17 -8.53 -24.17
CA ARG A 145 -22.17 -8.59 -25.64
C ARG A 145 -23.40 -9.39 -26.10
N PRO A 146 -24.44 -8.76 -26.69
CA PRO A 146 -25.49 -9.52 -27.34
C PRO A 146 -24.87 -10.30 -28.49
N VAL A 147 -25.14 -11.60 -28.52
CA VAL A 147 -24.82 -12.47 -29.66
C VAL A 147 -25.70 -12.02 -30.83
N PRO A 148 -25.13 -11.68 -32.00
CA PRO A 148 -25.90 -11.35 -33.20
C PRO A 148 -26.69 -12.54 -33.75
#